data_AF-A0A927SPG2-F1
#
_entry.id   AF-A0A927SPG2-F1
#
_cell.length_a   1.000
_cell.length_b   1.000
_cell.length_c   1.000
_cell.angle_alpha   90.00
_cell.angle_beta   90.00
_cell.angle_gamma   90.00
#
_symmetry.space_group_name_H-M   'P 1'
#
loop_
_entity.id
_entity.type
_entity.pdbx_description
1 polymer ?
#
loop_
_entity_poly.entity_id
_entity_poly.type
_entity_poly.pdbx_seq_one_letter_code
_entity_poly.pdbx_strand_id
1 'polypeptide(L)'
;MNYLCNCRTWCRFWLTKRSFNIEKVEVQSKLKQIILGIVLIITYVLQLTLVSEIQIFGVQANLLLIVTCAIAFLFGAIDGGLVGIIFGLLLDLYQGRAIGLSALIFMYLGVFIGGFNKKFFKDNYLILLILTVFATITYETALYIFSIFAYSQSFMLLYLLKNLFLVTVINILFGAAVYPILLKINIGLEVHRNIFR
;
A
#
# COMPACT_ATOMS: atom_id res chain seq x y z
N MET A 1 -2.93 -54.73 -29.42
CA MET A 1 -3.17 -53.30 -29.11
C MET A 1 -3.77 -53.20 -27.71
N ASN A 2 -2.93 -53.13 -26.66
CA ASN A 2 -3.40 -53.01 -25.28
C ASN A 2 -3.21 -51.58 -24.79
N TYR A 3 -4.27 -50.77 -24.86
CA TYR A 3 -4.37 -49.46 -24.22
C TYR A 3 -5.04 -49.61 -22.84
N LEU A 4 -4.41 -50.33 -21.91
CA LEU A 4 -4.83 -50.27 -20.50
C LEU A 4 -4.02 -49.16 -19.81
N CYS A 5 -4.54 -47.94 -19.92
CA CYS A 5 -4.02 -46.77 -19.22
C CYS A 5 -4.20 -46.99 -17.71
N ASN A 6 -3.10 -47.23 -17.00
CA ASN A 6 -3.09 -47.56 -15.59
C ASN A 6 -3.51 -46.32 -14.76
N CYS A 7 -4.76 -46.32 -14.27
CA CYS A 7 -5.35 -45.20 -13.53
C CYS A 7 -4.58 -44.87 -12.23
N ARG A 8 -3.86 -45.85 -11.64
CA ARG A 8 -3.02 -45.64 -10.44
C ARG A 8 -1.76 -44.82 -10.71
N THR A 9 -1.10 -44.99 -11.85
CA THR A 9 0.09 -44.20 -12.19
C THR A 9 -0.28 -42.77 -12.60
N TRP A 10 -1.40 -42.59 -13.29
CA TRP A 10 -1.93 -41.26 -13.60
C TRP A 10 -2.34 -40.47 -12.35
N CYS A 11 -2.98 -41.11 -11.37
CA CYS A 11 -3.37 -40.46 -10.12
C CYS A 11 -2.14 -40.06 -9.28
N ARG A 12 -1.12 -40.93 -9.21
CA ARG A 12 0.13 -40.65 -8.48
C ARG A 12 0.96 -39.54 -9.15
N PHE A 13 0.98 -39.48 -10.49
CA PHE A 13 1.60 -38.41 -11.26
C PHE A 13 0.86 -37.06 -11.10
N TRP A 14 -0.48 -37.08 -11.07
CA TRP A 14 -1.28 -35.89 -10.78
C TRP A 14 -1.08 -35.38 -9.35
N LEU A 15 -0.96 -36.27 -8.37
CA LEU A 15 -0.72 -35.91 -6.97
C LEU A 15 0.68 -35.31 -6.76
N THR A 16 1.73 -35.86 -7.35
CA THR A 16 3.08 -35.26 -7.28
C THR A 16 3.15 -33.94 -8.02
N LYS A 17 2.55 -33.84 -9.21
CA LYS A 17 2.49 -32.57 -9.96
C LYS A 17 1.69 -31.49 -9.21
N ARG A 18 0.62 -31.87 -8.50
CA ARG A 18 -0.17 -30.98 -7.64
C ARG A 18 0.60 -30.56 -6.38
N SER A 19 1.30 -31.48 -5.71
CA SER A 19 2.13 -31.17 -4.53
C SER A 19 3.26 -30.19 -4.87
N PHE A 20 3.94 -30.41 -6.00
CA PHE A 20 5.02 -29.53 -6.46
C PHE A 20 4.52 -28.13 -6.83
N ASN A 21 3.30 -28.04 -7.41
CA ASN A 21 2.69 -26.75 -7.72
C ASN A 21 2.23 -26.00 -6.46
N ILE A 22 1.75 -26.73 -5.43
CA ILE A 22 1.38 -26.13 -4.14
C ILE A 22 2.62 -25.58 -3.42
N GLU A 23 3.71 -26.34 -3.39
CA GLU A 23 4.97 -25.91 -2.77
C GLU A 23 5.57 -24.67 -3.46
N LYS A 24 5.54 -24.62 -4.80
CA LYS A 24 5.92 -23.42 -5.57
C LYS A 24 5.04 -22.20 -5.24
N VAL A 25 3.72 -22.39 -5.15
CA VAL A 25 2.79 -21.30 -4.80
C VAL A 25 3.02 -20.79 -3.37
N GLU A 26 3.35 -21.68 -2.43
CA GLU A 26 3.63 -21.33 -1.05
C GLU A 26 4.97 -20.59 -0.87
N VAL A 27 6.02 -20.98 -1.59
CA VAL A 27 7.32 -20.27 -1.54
C VAL A 27 7.21 -18.86 -2.14
N GLN A 28 6.45 -18.70 -3.23
CA GLN A 28 6.23 -17.40 -3.87
C GLN A 28 5.39 -16.44 -3.00
N SER A 29 4.42 -16.95 -2.23
CA SER A 29 3.64 -16.12 -1.31
C SER A 29 4.50 -15.63 -0.13
N LYS A 30 5.41 -16.48 0.39
CA LYS A 30 6.34 -16.13 1.47
C LYS A 30 7.33 -15.04 1.04
N LEU A 31 7.95 -15.15 -0.14
CA LEU A 31 8.89 -14.14 -0.64
C LEU A 31 8.25 -12.74 -0.77
N LYS A 32 7.03 -12.68 -1.31
CA LYS A 32 6.26 -11.44 -1.42
C LYS A 32 6.01 -10.81 -0.05
N GLN A 33 5.59 -11.61 0.93
CA GLN A 33 5.32 -11.13 2.30
C GLN A 33 6.59 -10.59 2.97
N ILE A 34 7.74 -11.25 2.79
CA ILE A 34 9.03 -10.79 3.32
C ILE A 34 9.40 -9.43 2.72
N ILE A 35 9.29 -9.29 1.39
CA ILE A 35 9.61 -8.02 0.71
C ILE A 35 8.68 -6.90 1.16
N LEU A 36 7.37 -7.16 1.26
CA LEU A 36 6.40 -6.19 1.77
C LEU A 36 6.72 -5.79 3.22
N GLY A 37 7.09 -6.75 4.08
CA GLY A 37 7.51 -6.46 5.46
C GLY A 37 8.75 -5.58 5.54
N ILE A 38 9.76 -5.83 4.70
CA ILE A 38 10.97 -5.00 4.63
C ILE A 38 10.63 -3.58 4.18
N VAL A 39 9.83 -3.42 3.13
CA VAL A 39 9.38 -2.10 2.66
C VAL A 39 8.60 -1.37 3.76
N LEU A 40 7.78 -2.10 4.51
CA LEU A 40 6.99 -1.56 5.63
C LEU A 40 7.91 -0.97 6.71
N ILE A 41 8.89 -1.74 7.17
CA ILE A 41 9.86 -1.30 8.20
C ILE A 41 10.68 -0.11 7.70
N ILE A 42 11.24 -0.19 6.49
CA ILE A 42 12.05 0.89 5.92
C ILE A 42 11.24 2.18 5.81
N THR A 43 10.01 2.10 5.29
CA THR A 43 9.16 3.29 5.12
C THR A 43 8.80 3.90 6.47
N TYR A 44 8.51 3.08 7.48
CA TYR A 44 8.22 3.58 8.82
C TYR A 44 9.43 4.27 9.46
N VAL A 45 10.62 3.69 9.35
CA VAL A 45 11.86 4.32 9.83
C VAL A 45 12.14 5.63 9.09
N LEU A 46 11.93 5.68 7.77
CA LEU A 46 12.08 6.90 6.98
C LEU A 46 11.06 7.97 7.38
N GLN A 47 9.81 7.60 7.70
CA GLN A 47 8.79 8.52 8.22
C GLN A 47 9.24 9.11 9.57
N LEU A 48 9.81 8.30 10.46
CA LEU A 48 10.26 8.78 11.78
C LEU A 48 11.53 9.64 11.73
N THR A 49 12.39 9.45 10.72
CA THR A 49 13.70 10.13 10.63
C THR A 49 13.67 11.31 9.66
N LEU A 50 13.31 11.08 8.40
CA LEU A 50 13.37 12.14 7.37
C LEU A 50 12.22 13.14 7.52
N VAL A 51 11.01 12.65 7.80
CA VAL A 51 9.82 13.51 7.77
C VAL A 51 9.63 14.28 9.07
N SER A 52 10.11 13.75 10.19
CA SER A 52 10.10 14.47 11.47
C SER A 52 10.98 15.73 11.41
N GLU A 53 12.11 15.65 10.70
CA GLU A 53 13.06 16.76 10.52
C GLU A 53 12.64 17.72 9.39
N ILE A 54 12.05 17.22 8.30
CA ILE A 54 11.62 18.03 7.16
C ILE A 54 10.19 18.52 7.38
N GLN A 55 10.04 19.57 8.20
CA GLN A 55 8.77 20.29 8.35
C GLN A 55 8.76 21.53 7.46
N ILE A 56 7.96 21.52 6.40
CA ILE A 56 7.82 22.66 5.51
C ILE A 56 6.57 23.44 5.95
N PHE A 57 6.77 24.66 6.48
CA PHE A 57 5.70 25.52 7.01
C PHE A 57 4.82 24.88 8.11
N GLY A 58 5.39 23.97 8.91
CA GLY A 58 4.68 23.26 9.98
C GLY A 58 3.83 22.08 9.50
N VAL A 59 4.00 21.68 8.24
CA VAL A 59 3.28 20.58 7.61
C VAL A 59 4.26 19.46 7.27
N GLN A 60 3.88 18.21 7.58
CA GLN A 60 4.69 17.01 7.35
C GLN A 60 4.13 16.19 6.19
N ALA A 61 5.02 15.55 5.43
CA ALA A 61 4.64 14.59 4.40
C ALA A 61 4.07 13.30 5.01
N ASN A 62 3.25 12.56 4.26
CA ASN A 62 2.79 11.24 4.68
C ASN A 62 3.35 10.16 3.75
N LEU A 63 4.60 9.73 4.00
CA LEU A 63 5.26 8.67 3.24
C LEU A 63 4.53 7.34 3.37
N LEU A 64 3.95 7.08 4.56
CA LEU A 64 3.18 5.86 4.80
C LEU A 64 2.00 5.78 3.82
N LEU A 65 1.26 6.88 3.63
CA LEU A 65 0.12 6.96 2.70
C LEU A 65 0.56 6.74 1.25
N ILE A 66 1.67 7.35 0.84
CA ILE A 66 2.23 7.22 -0.51
C ILE A 66 2.54 5.75 -0.81
N VAL A 67 3.19 5.06 0.14
CA VAL A 67 3.58 3.65 -0.01
C VAL A 67 2.37 2.72 0.05
N THR A 68 1.37 2.96 0.91
CA THR A 68 0.14 2.15 0.89
C THR A 68 -0.62 2.29 -0.41
N CYS A 69 -0.72 3.49 -0.98
CA CYS A 69 -1.35 3.67 -2.28
C CYS A 69 -0.63 2.87 -3.37
N ALA A 70 0.70 2.92 -3.38
CA ALA A 70 1.51 2.16 -4.34
C ALA A 70 1.35 0.64 -4.15
N ILE A 71 1.42 0.13 -2.92
CA ILE A 71 1.24 -1.29 -2.62
C ILE A 71 -0.16 -1.76 -3.00
N ALA A 72 -1.20 -0.98 -2.66
CA ALA A 72 -2.56 -1.25 -3.04
C ALA A 72 -2.72 -1.35 -4.56
N PHE A 73 -2.16 -0.38 -5.29
CA PHE A 73 -2.24 -0.35 -6.75
C PHE A 73 -1.46 -1.48 -7.42
N LEU A 74 -0.33 -1.93 -6.85
CA LEU A 74 0.51 -2.96 -7.46
C LEU A 74 0.09 -4.39 -7.08
N PHE A 75 -0.17 -4.63 -5.79
CA PHE A 75 -0.42 -5.97 -5.24
C PHE A 75 -1.90 -6.28 -5.04
N GLY A 76 -2.75 -5.27 -4.95
CA GLY A 76 -4.22 -5.40 -4.93
C GLY A 76 -4.85 -4.98 -3.61
N ALA A 77 -6.19 -5.06 -3.56
CA ALA A 77 -7.00 -4.55 -2.44
C ALA A 77 -6.73 -5.22 -1.09
N ILE A 78 -6.50 -6.53 -1.06
CA ILE A 78 -6.28 -7.27 0.20
C ILE A 78 -4.94 -6.86 0.83
N ASP A 79 -3.85 -6.89 0.04
CA ASP A 79 -2.53 -6.51 0.54
C ASP A 79 -2.47 -5.02 0.91
N GLY A 80 -3.06 -4.16 0.07
CA GLY A 80 -3.16 -2.72 0.36
C GLY A 80 -3.94 -2.41 1.63
N GLY A 81 -5.04 -3.14 1.87
CA GLY A 81 -5.82 -3.02 3.10
C GLY A 81 -5.05 -3.47 4.35
N LEU A 82 -4.38 -4.63 4.29
CA LEU A 82 -3.57 -5.15 5.40
C LEU A 82 -2.43 -4.21 5.77
N VAL A 83 -1.66 -3.75 4.78
CA VAL A 83 -0.58 -2.77 5.02
C VAL A 83 -1.15 -1.44 5.50
N GLY A 84 -2.32 -1.03 5.00
CA GLY A 84 -3.05 0.15 5.45
C GLY A 84 -3.37 0.13 6.93
N ILE A 85 -3.93 -0.98 7.44
CA ILE A 85 -4.21 -1.13 8.87
C ILE A 85 -2.93 -1.00 9.69
N ILE A 86 -1.85 -1.69 9.30
CA ILE A 86 -0.59 -1.68 10.04
C ILE A 86 0.01 -0.27 10.07
N PHE A 87 0.12 0.40 8.92
CA PHE A 87 0.66 1.76 8.84
C PHE A 87 -0.22 2.78 9.55
N GLY A 88 -1.54 2.69 9.43
CA GLY A 88 -2.43 3.62 10.13
C GLY A 88 -2.35 3.44 11.65
N LEU A 89 -2.22 2.21 12.15
CA LEU A 89 -1.96 1.96 13.58
C LEU A 89 -0.60 2.52 14.02
N LEU A 90 0.46 2.30 13.24
CA LEU A 90 1.79 2.84 13.52
C LEU A 90 1.80 4.38 13.51
N LEU A 91 1.02 4.99 12.63
CA LEU A 91 0.86 6.44 12.55
C LEU A 91 0.07 6.99 13.75
N ASP A 92 -0.98 6.28 14.17
CA ASP A 92 -1.76 6.64 15.36
C ASP A 92 -0.89 6.58 16.63
N LEU A 93 -0.01 5.58 16.75
CA LEU A 93 0.95 5.48 17.85
C LEU A 93 1.99 6.61 17.82
N TYR A 94 2.40 7.06 16.64
CA TYR A 94 3.35 8.16 16.49
C TYR A 94 2.72 9.53 16.80
N GLN A 95 1.52 9.81 16.28
CA GLN A 95 0.88 11.12 16.44
C GLN A 95 0.15 11.26 17.79
N GLY A 96 -0.27 10.17 18.42
CA GLY A 96 -0.92 10.16 19.73
C GLY A 96 -2.30 10.85 19.78
N ARG A 97 -2.91 11.15 18.62
CA ARG A 97 -4.17 11.92 18.54
C ARG A 97 -5.40 11.05 18.76
N ALA A 98 -5.57 10.01 17.94
CA ALA A 98 -6.76 9.15 17.93
C ALA A 98 -6.38 7.73 17.52
N ILE A 99 -6.38 6.80 18.48
CA ILE A 99 -6.00 5.42 18.22
C ILE A 99 -7.09 4.73 17.38
N GLY A 100 -6.73 4.27 16.19
CA GLY A 100 -7.56 3.43 15.31
C GLY A 100 -8.25 4.17 14.17
N LEU A 101 -8.35 5.51 14.21
CA LEU A 101 -9.02 6.27 13.16
C LEU A 101 -8.18 6.32 11.88
N SER A 102 -6.86 6.56 11.99
CA SER A 102 -6.00 6.50 10.81
C SER A 102 -5.93 5.09 10.26
N ALA A 103 -5.90 4.06 11.13
CA ALA A 103 -5.95 2.65 10.71
C ALA A 103 -7.15 2.34 9.82
N LEU A 104 -8.35 2.79 10.22
CA LEU A 104 -9.56 2.60 9.43
C LEU A 104 -9.50 3.34 8.09
N ILE A 105 -9.11 4.62 8.09
CA ILE A 105 -9.05 5.41 6.85
C ILE A 105 -8.02 4.80 5.87
N PHE A 106 -6.83 4.45 6.36
CA PHE A 106 -5.79 3.82 5.55
C PHE A 106 -6.25 2.48 4.96
N MET A 107 -6.96 1.66 5.75
CA MET A 107 -7.54 0.41 5.26
C MET A 107 -8.52 0.66 4.12
N TYR A 108 -9.47 1.58 4.30
CA TYR A 108 -10.46 1.90 3.27
C TYR A 108 -9.82 2.45 2.00
N LEU A 109 -8.85 3.36 2.12
CA LEU A 109 -8.12 3.90 0.98
C LEU A 109 -7.31 2.81 0.26
N GLY A 110 -6.63 1.93 1.01
CA GLY A 110 -5.89 0.81 0.45
C GLY A 110 -6.78 -0.17 -0.32
N VAL A 111 -7.94 -0.52 0.23
CA VAL A 111 -8.91 -1.39 -0.45
C VAL A 111 -9.50 -0.70 -1.69
N PHE A 112 -9.86 0.58 -1.58
CA PHE A 112 -10.43 1.35 -2.67
C PHE A 112 -9.45 1.46 -3.85
N ILE A 113 -8.22 1.89 -3.58
CA ILE A 113 -7.14 2.02 -4.58
C ILE A 113 -6.79 0.66 -5.19
N GLY A 114 -6.71 -0.39 -4.36
CA GLY A 114 -6.40 -1.73 -4.84
C GLY A 114 -7.51 -2.35 -5.69
N GLY A 115 -8.75 -1.85 -5.61
CA GLY A 115 -9.83 -2.20 -6.53
C GLY A 115 -9.57 -1.73 -7.97
N PHE A 116 -8.83 -0.63 -8.14
CA PHE A 116 -8.47 -0.07 -9.45
C PHE A 116 -7.34 -0.83 -10.16
N ASN A 117 -6.54 -1.62 -9.42
CA ASN A 117 -5.43 -2.44 -9.95
C ASN A 117 -5.84 -3.29 -11.17
N LYS A 118 -7.04 -3.88 -11.15
CA LYS A 118 -7.52 -4.78 -12.22
C LYS A 118 -8.07 -4.06 -13.46
N LYS A 119 -8.41 -2.76 -13.35
CA LYS A 119 -9.14 -2.01 -14.39
C LYS A 119 -8.25 -1.04 -15.16
N PHE A 120 -7.14 -0.59 -14.57
CA PHE A 120 -6.30 0.45 -15.14
C PHE A 120 -4.91 -0.08 -15.51
N PHE A 121 -4.42 0.26 -16.70
CA PHE A 121 -3.10 -0.15 -17.20
C PHE A 121 -2.00 0.28 -16.21
N LYS A 122 -1.22 -0.70 -15.73
CA LYS A 122 -0.15 -0.54 -14.74
C LYS A 122 1.02 0.33 -15.22
N ASP A 123 1.06 0.66 -16.51
CA ASP A 123 2.17 1.37 -17.14
C ASP A 123 2.14 2.89 -16.86
N ASN A 124 1.00 3.43 -16.42
CA ASN A 124 0.84 4.87 -16.18
C ASN A 124 0.99 5.23 -14.70
N TYR A 125 2.21 5.59 -14.28
CA TYR A 125 2.47 6.10 -12.91
C TYR A 125 1.69 7.39 -12.58
N LEU A 126 1.19 8.11 -13.60
CA LEU A 126 0.27 9.25 -13.43
C LEU A 126 -1.03 8.87 -12.70
N ILE A 127 -1.55 7.66 -12.95
CA ILE A 127 -2.77 7.18 -12.29
C ILE A 127 -2.50 7.03 -10.79
N LEU A 128 -1.34 6.51 -10.44
CA LEU A 128 -0.94 6.38 -9.04
C LEU A 128 -0.81 7.74 -8.36
N LEU A 129 -0.21 8.74 -9.02
CA LEU A 129 -0.15 10.12 -8.51
C LEU A 129 -1.55 10.69 -8.24
N ILE A 130 -2.48 10.57 -9.19
CA ILE A 130 -3.86 11.07 -9.04
C ILE A 130 -4.56 10.38 -7.85
N LEU A 131 -4.41 9.06 -7.72
CA LEU A 131 -4.99 8.30 -6.60
C LEU A 131 -4.40 8.75 -5.27
N THR A 132 -3.11 9.11 -5.22
CA THR A 132 -2.48 9.59 -3.99
C THR A 132 -2.90 11.01 -3.62
N VAL A 133 -3.19 11.86 -4.59
CA VAL A 133 -3.81 13.17 -4.33
C VAL A 133 -5.19 12.97 -3.71
N PHE A 134 -6.01 12.10 -4.30
CA PHE A 134 -7.33 11.77 -3.75
C PHE A 134 -7.24 11.19 -2.33
N ALA A 135 -6.32 10.27 -2.10
CA ALA A 135 -6.07 9.67 -0.78
C ALA A 135 -5.62 10.71 0.26
N THR A 136 -4.76 11.65 -0.14
CA THR A 136 -4.25 12.70 0.76
C THR A 136 -5.39 13.64 1.16
N ILE A 137 -6.19 14.10 0.19
CA ILE A 137 -7.32 15.00 0.46
C ILE A 137 -8.32 14.32 1.40
N THR A 138 -8.69 13.07 1.10
CA THR A 138 -9.64 12.31 1.93
C THR A 138 -9.12 12.05 3.34
N TYR A 139 -7.84 11.71 3.51
CA TYR A 139 -7.23 11.51 4.82
C TYR A 139 -7.21 12.79 5.68
N GLU A 140 -6.68 13.88 5.12
CA GLU A 140 -6.55 15.16 5.84
C GLU A 140 -7.92 15.78 6.18
N THR A 141 -8.88 15.71 5.25
CA THR A 141 -10.24 16.18 5.52
C THR A 141 -10.94 15.36 6.60
N ALA A 142 -10.80 14.02 6.57
CA ALA A 142 -11.38 13.16 7.59
C ALA A 142 -10.79 13.44 8.97
N LEU A 143 -9.46 13.59 9.07
CA LEU A 143 -8.80 13.98 10.32
C LEU A 143 -9.23 15.34 10.83
N TYR A 144 -9.35 16.33 9.94
CA TYR A 144 -9.79 17.67 10.33
C TYR A 144 -11.22 17.66 10.87
N ILE A 145 -12.14 16.98 10.20
CA ILE A 145 -13.51 16.80 10.69
C ILE A 145 -13.49 16.14 12.07
N PHE A 146 -12.73 15.05 12.24
CA PHE A 146 -12.61 14.39 13.53
C PHE A 146 -12.07 15.32 14.62
N SER A 147 -11.08 16.15 14.30
CA SER A 147 -10.50 17.10 15.25
C SER A 147 -11.50 18.15 15.74
N ILE A 148 -12.43 18.59 14.89
CA ILE A 148 -13.52 19.50 15.28
C ILE A 148 -14.45 18.81 16.28
N PHE A 149 -14.84 17.57 16.02
CA PHE A 149 -15.73 16.82 16.91
C PHE A 149 -15.07 16.44 18.24
N ALA A 150 -13.81 16.03 18.22
CA ALA A 150 -13.11 15.53 19.39
C ALA A 150 -12.59 16.64 20.32
N TYR A 151 -12.16 17.77 19.77
CA TYR A 151 -11.53 18.86 20.54
C TYR A 151 -12.35 20.16 20.54
N SER A 152 -13.56 20.15 19.98
CA SER A 152 -14.45 21.32 19.90
C SER A 152 -13.79 22.56 19.29
N GLN A 153 -12.89 22.38 18.33
CA GLN A 153 -12.22 23.50 17.65
C GLN A 153 -13.18 24.29 16.76
N SER A 154 -12.97 25.60 16.69
CA SER A 154 -13.69 26.47 15.75
C SER A 154 -13.33 26.13 14.31
N PHE A 155 -14.35 25.98 13.46
CA PHE A 155 -14.15 25.71 12.04
C PHE A 155 -13.42 26.88 11.34
N MET A 156 -12.18 26.66 10.92
CA MET A 156 -11.38 27.64 10.19
C MET A 156 -11.02 27.13 8.78
N LEU A 157 -11.83 27.50 7.79
CA LEU A 157 -11.72 27.00 6.41
C LEU A 157 -10.38 27.34 5.74
N LEU A 158 -9.84 28.55 6.00
CA LEU A 158 -8.55 28.99 5.43
C LEU A 158 -7.37 28.12 5.90
N TYR A 159 -7.41 27.65 7.14
CA TYR A 159 -6.37 26.78 7.70
C TYR A 159 -6.40 25.41 7.02
N LEU A 160 -7.60 24.82 6.86
CA LEU A 160 -7.78 23.55 6.16
C LEU A 160 -7.29 23.63 4.71
N LEU A 161 -7.68 24.66 3.95
CA LEU A 161 -7.26 24.80 2.55
C LEU A 161 -5.74 24.94 2.42
N LYS A 162 -5.12 25.75 3.28
CA LYS A 162 -3.66 25.92 3.31
C LYS A 162 -2.95 24.59 3.61
N ASN A 163 -3.42 23.86 4.62
CA ASN A 163 -2.82 22.59 5.00
C ASN A 163 -2.99 21.54 3.89
N LEU A 164 -4.20 21.39 3.34
CA LEU A 164 -4.48 20.47 2.24
C LEU A 164 -3.61 20.73 1.02
N PHE A 165 -3.48 22.00 0.62
CA PHE A 165 -2.66 22.36 -0.52
C PHE A 165 -1.17 22.03 -0.30
N LEU A 166 -0.63 22.35 0.89
CA LEU A 166 0.77 22.06 1.21
C LEU A 166 1.04 20.55 1.28
N VAL A 167 0.23 19.79 2.02
CA VAL A 167 0.41 18.33 2.17
C VAL A 167 0.34 17.65 0.80
N THR A 168 -0.64 18.01 -0.03
CA THR A 168 -0.82 17.39 -1.36
C THR A 168 0.37 17.64 -2.27
N VAL A 169 0.86 18.88 -2.36
CA VAL A 169 2.05 19.22 -3.18
C VAL A 169 3.28 18.45 -2.70
N ILE A 170 3.51 18.40 -1.39
CA ILE A 170 4.65 17.68 -0.79
C ILE A 170 4.52 16.17 -1.09
N ASN A 171 3.34 15.58 -0.89
CA ASN A 171 3.11 14.16 -1.14
C ASN A 171 3.28 13.78 -2.61
N ILE A 172 2.89 14.65 -3.55
CA ILE A 172 3.13 14.43 -4.98
C ILE A 172 4.63 14.41 -5.27
N LEU A 173 5.40 15.32 -4.68
CA LEU A 173 6.83 15.45 -4.90
C LEU A 173 7.59 14.24 -4.36
N PHE A 174 7.27 13.79 -3.13
CA PHE A 174 7.80 12.54 -2.58
C PHE A 174 7.30 11.31 -3.34
N GLY A 175 6.03 11.28 -3.74
CA GLY A 175 5.45 10.19 -4.52
C GLY A 175 6.17 9.99 -5.85
N ALA A 176 6.46 11.08 -6.57
CA ALA A 176 7.21 11.05 -7.81
C ALA A 176 8.62 10.42 -7.65
N ALA A 177 9.26 10.60 -6.49
CA ALA A 177 10.55 9.98 -6.18
C ALA A 177 10.41 8.49 -5.77
N VAL A 178 9.39 8.14 -4.99
CA VAL A 178 9.20 6.79 -4.43
C VAL A 178 8.61 5.80 -5.44
N TYR A 179 7.67 6.22 -6.29
CA TYR A 179 7.01 5.33 -7.26
C TYR A 179 7.94 4.60 -8.23
N PRO A 180 8.96 5.22 -8.86
CA PRO A 180 9.85 4.48 -9.76
C PRO A 180 10.61 3.36 -9.03
N ILE A 181 10.93 3.55 -7.74
CA ILE A 181 11.60 2.53 -6.92
C ILE A 181 10.65 1.36 -6.67
N LEU A 182 9.41 1.63 -6.27
CA LEU A 182 8.40 0.59 -6.02
C LEU A 182 8.00 -0.17 -7.29
N LEU A 183 7.93 0.52 -8.44
CA LEU A 183 7.66 -0.12 -9.73
C LEU A 183 8.79 -1.09 -10.13
N LYS A 184 10.06 -0.71 -9.92
CA LYS A 184 11.20 -1.61 -10.16
C LYS A 184 11.12 -2.87 -9.31
N ILE A 185 10.76 -2.74 -8.03
CA ILE A 185 10.57 -3.88 -7.12
C ILE A 185 9.46 -4.80 -7.63
N ASN A 186 8.33 -4.23 -8.07
CA ASN A 186 7.22 -5.02 -8.61
C ASN A 186 7.60 -5.76 -9.90
N ILE A 187 8.33 -5.12 -10.82
CA ILE A 187 8.80 -5.78 -12.06
C ILE A 187 9.76 -6.94 -11.71
N GLY A 188 10.67 -6.75 -10.76
CA GLY A 188 11.57 -7.82 -10.30
C GLY A 188 10.80 -9.02 -9.71
N LEU A 189 9.75 -8.74 -8.93
CA LEU A 189 8.85 -9.76 -8.41
C LEU A 189 8.06 -10.50 -9.51
N GLU A 190 7.65 -9.78 -10.55
CA GLU A 190 6.90 -10.35 -11.67
C GLU A 190 7.79 -11.22 -12.57
N VAL A 191 9.04 -10.81 -12.83
CA VAL A 191 10.04 -11.64 -13.51
C VAL A 191 10.29 -12.93 -12.74
N HIS A 192 10.49 -12.84 -11.43
CA HIS A 192 10.66 -14.01 -10.58
C HIS A 192 9.43 -14.93 -10.68
N ARG A 193 8.21 -14.39 -10.58
CA ARG A 193 6.97 -15.16 -10.71
C ARG A 193 6.86 -15.90 -12.05
N ASN A 194 7.27 -15.28 -13.15
CA ASN A 194 7.22 -15.87 -14.49
C ASN A 194 8.23 -17.00 -14.69
N ILE A 195 9.40 -16.96 -14.03
CA ILE A 195 10.39 -18.04 -14.10
C ILE A 195 9.89 -19.34 -13.45
N PHE A 196 9.05 -19.23 -12.42
CA PHE A 196 8.55 -20.42 -11.69
C PHE A 196 7.24 -20.99 -12.23
N ARG A 197 6.58 -20.29 -13.16
CA ARG A 197 5.34 -20.72 -13.82
C ARG A 197 5.60 -21.70 -14.95
#